data_AF-A0A0G0QSC8-F1
#
_entry.id   AF-A0A0G0QSC8-F1
#
_cell.length_a   1.000
_cell.length_b   1.000
_cell.length_c   1.000
_cell.angle_alpha   90.00
_cell.angle_beta   90.00
_cell.angle_gamma   90.00
#
_symmetry.space_group_name_H-M   'P 1'
#
loop_
_entity.id
_entity.type
_entity.pdbx_description
1 polymer ?
#
loop_
_entity_poly.entity_id
_entity_poly.type
_entity_poly.pdbx_seq_one_letter_code
_entity_poly.pdbx_strand_id
1 'polypeptide(L)'
;MEIEKRMPFKRVMKQAIARAERAGALGVKIMMGGRLNGAEIARSEMLISGKLPLQTLRADIDYARGAAHTTYGAIGIKVWIYKGEIFDKVENQDRGEVIKTKR
;
A
#
# COMPACT_ATOMS: atom_id res chain seq x y z
N MET A 1 -2.59 14.27 -1.55
CA MET A 1 -3.31 12.97 -1.57
C MET A 1 -4.78 13.16 -1.89
N GLU A 2 -5.45 12.17 -2.50
CA GLU A 2 -6.87 12.25 -2.94
C GLU A 2 -7.85 12.51 -1.77
N ILE A 3 -7.54 12.04 -0.57
CA ILE A 3 -8.38 12.20 0.63
C ILE A 3 -8.28 13.61 1.24
N GLU A 4 -7.13 14.28 1.09
CA GLU A 4 -6.96 15.67 1.54
C GLU A 4 -7.81 16.63 0.72
N LYS A 5 -8.09 16.26 -0.55
CA LYS A 5 -9.03 16.96 -1.43
C LYS A 5 -10.50 16.69 -1.09
N ARG A 6 -10.80 16.10 0.07
CA ARG A 6 -12.15 15.78 0.56
C ARG A 6 -12.93 14.81 -0.33
N MET A 7 -12.26 13.99 -1.14
CA MET A 7 -12.95 12.93 -1.87
C MET A 7 -13.42 11.83 -0.90
N PRO A 8 -14.59 11.22 -1.13
CA PRO A 8 -15.09 10.13 -0.29
C PRO A 8 -14.12 8.95 -0.24
N PHE A 9 -13.70 8.53 0.96
CA PHE A 9 -12.67 7.49 1.13
C PHE A 9 -13.02 6.17 0.44
N LYS A 10 -14.30 5.76 0.45
CA LYS A 10 -14.76 4.52 -0.23
C LYS A 10 -14.51 4.57 -1.75
N ARG A 11 -14.72 5.72 -2.37
CA ARG A 11 -14.49 5.91 -3.81
C ARG A 11 -13.00 5.84 -4.12
N VAL A 12 -12.19 6.53 -3.32
CA VAL A 12 -10.73 6.53 -3.46
C VAL A 12 -10.17 5.11 -3.33
N MET A 13 -10.61 4.34 -2.32
CA MET A 13 -10.18 2.95 -2.15
C MET A 13 -10.54 2.06 -3.36
N LYS A 14 -11.80 2.11 -3.82
CA LYS A 14 -12.23 1.31 -4.99
C LYS A 14 -11.44 1.69 -6.24
N GLN A 15 -11.19 2.99 -6.44
CA GLN A 15 -10.40 3.47 -7.57
C GLN A 15 -8.94 3.03 -7.48
N ALA A 16 -8.35 3.04 -6.29
CA ALA A 16 -6.99 2.56 -6.05
C ALA A 16 -6.87 1.04 -6.31
N ILE A 17 -7.83 0.24 -5.84
CA ILE A 17 -7.89 -1.20 -6.13
C ILE A 17 -7.98 -1.43 -7.63
N ALA A 18 -8.92 -0.77 -8.32
CA ALA A 18 -9.09 -0.94 -9.76
C ALA A 18 -7.85 -0.50 -10.57
N ARG A 19 -7.07 0.48 -10.08
CA ARG A 19 -5.78 0.87 -10.69
C ARG A 19 -4.73 -0.21 -10.49
N ALA A 20 -4.65 -0.79 -9.29
CA ALA A 20 -3.68 -1.84 -8.97
C ALA A 20 -4.00 -3.16 -9.69
N GLU A 21 -5.28 -3.54 -9.81
CA GLU A 21 -5.71 -4.69 -10.62
C GLU A 21 -5.34 -4.51 -12.09
N ARG A 22 -5.56 -3.31 -12.65
CA ARG A 22 -5.13 -2.98 -14.02
C ARG A 22 -3.61 -3.03 -14.21
N ALA A 23 -2.84 -2.79 -13.16
CA ALA A 23 -1.39 -2.91 -13.18
C ALA A 23 -0.90 -4.37 -13.05
N GLY A 24 -1.82 -5.35 -12.95
CA GLY A 24 -1.48 -6.77 -12.87
C GLY A 24 -1.24 -7.29 -11.45
N ALA A 25 -1.63 -6.56 -10.40
CA ALA A 25 -1.53 -7.06 -9.04
C ALA A 25 -2.48 -8.27 -8.84
N LEU A 26 -1.97 -9.36 -8.25
CA LEU A 26 -2.73 -10.58 -7.96
C LEU A 26 -3.60 -10.45 -6.70
N GLY A 27 -3.26 -9.50 -5.84
CA GLY A 27 -4.08 -9.12 -4.71
C GLY A 27 -3.67 -7.79 -4.11
N VAL A 28 -4.64 -7.10 -3.53
CA VAL A 28 -4.47 -5.76 -2.95
C VAL A 28 -5.28 -5.68 -1.68
N LYS A 29 -4.64 -5.20 -0.61
CA LYS A 29 -5.32 -4.86 0.64
C LYS A 29 -5.05 -3.41 0.97
N ILE A 30 -6.10 -2.66 1.23
CA ILE A 30 -6.02 -1.27 1.66
C ILE A 30 -6.74 -1.16 2.99
N MET A 31 -6.04 -0.63 3.98
CA MET A 31 -6.60 -0.30 5.28
C MET A 31 -6.45 1.20 5.50
N MET A 32 -7.55 1.87 5.84
CA MET A 32 -7.52 3.27 6.26
C MET A 32 -8.09 3.38 7.66
N GLY A 33 -7.38 4.07 8.54
CA GLY A 33 -7.76 4.29 9.93
C GLY A 33 -7.75 5.76 10.28
N GLY A 34 -8.76 6.21 11.03
CA GLY A 34 -8.84 7.57 11.55
C GLY A 34 -10.27 8.11 11.53
N ARG A 35 -10.41 9.43 11.58
CA ARG A 35 -11.71 10.12 11.52
C ARG A 35 -12.21 10.21 10.07
N LEU A 36 -12.63 9.07 9.54
CA LEU A 36 -13.06 8.94 8.14
C LEU A 36 -14.29 9.83 7.87
N ASN A 37 -14.22 10.64 6.80
CA ASN A 37 -15.22 11.66 6.45
C ASN A 37 -15.54 12.67 7.57
N GLY A 38 -14.60 12.92 8.50
CA GLY A 38 -14.82 13.88 9.59
C GLY A 38 -15.76 13.36 10.69
N ALA A 39 -15.99 12.05 10.75
CA ALA A 39 -16.72 11.44 11.85
C ALA A 39 -16.06 11.77 13.21
N GLU A 40 -16.87 11.89 14.25
CA GLU A 40 -16.41 12.18 15.60
C GLU A 40 -15.55 11.03 16.14
N ILE A 41 -15.97 9.79 15.90
CA ILE A 41 -15.26 8.58 16.32
C ILE A 41 -14.38 8.06 15.18
N ALA A 42 -13.13 7.74 15.52
CA ALA A 42 -12.20 7.14 14.57
C ALA A 42 -12.62 5.69 14.24
N ARG A 43 -12.55 5.35 12.95
CA ARG A 43 -12.87 4.00 12.45
C ARG A 43 -11.77 3.51 11.53
N SER A 44 -11.63 2.20 11.45
CA SER A 44 -10.76 1.53 10.48
C SER A 44 -11.61 0.79 9.46
N GLU A 45 -11.50 1.18 8.20
CA GLU A 45 -12.12 0.47 7.09
C GLU A 45 -11.03 -0.30 6.33
N MET A 46 -11.32 -1.55 6.01
CA MET A 46 -10.44 -2.40 5.21
C MET A 46 -11.19 -2.86 3.96
N LEU A 47 -10.53 -2.78 2.82
CA LEU A 47 -10.96 -3.42 1.59
C LEU A 47 -9.84 -4.33 1.07
N ILE A 48 -10.23 -5.54 0.68
CA ILE A 48 -9.35 -6.56 0.13
C ILE A 48 -9.92 -6.97 -1.23
N SER A 49 -9.05 -7.09 -2.23
CA SER A 49 -9.36 -7.72 -3.51
C SER A 49 -8.27 -8.73 -3.86
N GLY A 50 -8.64 -9.85 -4.48
CA GLY A 50 -7.71 -10.91 -4.87
C GLY A 50 -7.14 -11.74 -3.71
N LYS A 51 -5.99 -12.37 -3.95
CA LYS A 51 -5.33 -13.27 -2.99
C LYS A 51 -4.23 -12.52 -2.24
N LEU A 52 -4.19 -12.64 -0.91
CA LEU A 52 -3.17 -11.98 -0.08
C LEU A 52 -2.66 -12.91 1.03
N PRO A 53 -1.71 -13.81 0.73
CA PRO A 53 -1.21 -14.78 1.70
C PRO A 53 -0.17 -14.13 2.65
N LEU A 54 -0.63 -13.51 3.75
CA LEU A 54 0.24 -12.82 4.71
C LEU A 54 1.14 -13.72 5.56
N GLN A 55 0.83 -15.01 5.66
CA GLN A 55 1.65 -15.98 6.42
C GLN A 55 2.73 -16.62 5.54
N THR A 56 2.62 -16.51 4.23
CA THR A 56 3.50 -17.18 3.28
C THR A 56 4.73 -16.31 3.04
N LEU A 57 5.88 -16.68 3.62
CA LEU A 57 7.13 -15.91 3.50
C LEU A 57 7.67 -15.80 2.06
N ARG A 58 7.33 -16.76 1.19
CA ARG A 58 7.69 -16.74 -0.24
C ARG A 58 6.84 -15.80 -1.10
N ALA A 59 5.78 -15.22 -0.54
CA ALA A 59 4.92 -14.30 -1.24
C ALA A 59 5.60 -12.94 -1.35
N ASP A 60 5.74 -12.42 -2.58
CA ASP A 60 6.20 -11.06 -2.82
C ASP A 60 5.08 -10.07 -2.51
N ILE A 61 5.19 -9.43 -1.35
CA ILE A 61 4.20 -8.49 -0.83
C ILE A 61 4.89 -7.16 -0.53
N ASP A 62 4.56 -6.16 -1.32
CA ASP A 62 4.95 -4.79 -1.02
C ASP A 62 4.01 -4.17 0.00
N TYR A 63 4.59 -3.62 1.06
CA TYR A 63 3.86 -2.86 2.07
C TYR A 63 4.28 -1.39 2.05
N ALA A 64 3.30 -0.50 2.02
CA ALA A 64 3.51 0.93 2.16
C ALA A 64 2.55 1.52 3.19
N ARG A 65 3.05 2.52 3.95
CA ARG A 65 2.26 3.31 4.88
C ARG A 65 2.32 4.78 4.48
N GLY A 66 1.18 5.45 4.52
CA GLY A 66 1.06 6.89 4.36
C GLY A 66 0.16 7.49 5.43
N ALA A 67 0.26 8.80 5.62
CA ALA A 67 -0.65 9.57 6.46
C ALA A 67 -1.19 10.75 5.65
N ALA A 68 -2.51 10.93 5.63
CA ALA A 68 -3.18 12.06 5.01
C ALA A 68 -3.57 13.07 6.11
N HIS A 69 -3.17 14.32 5.96
CA HIS A 69 -3.47 15.37 6.94
C HIS A 69 -4.78 16.07 6.53
N THR A 70 -5.82 15.88 7.32
CA THR A 70 -7.12 16.52 7.11
C THR A 70 -7.39 17.55 8.20
N THR A 71 -8.36 18.44 7.99
CA THR A 71 -8.78 19.43 8.98
C THR A 71 -9.26 18.83 10.30
N TYR A 72 -9.69 17.58 10.29
CA TYR A 72 -10.23 16.88 11.46
C TYR A 72 -9.19 15.98 12.16
N GLY A 73 -7.95 15.96 11.66
CA GLY A 73 -6.85 15.14 12.14
C GLY A 73 -6.15 14.36 11.04
N ALA A 74 -5.29 13.42 11.44
CA ALA A 74 -4.56 12.56 10.50
C ALA A 74 -5.32 11.25 10.22
N ILE A 75 -5.35 10.84 8.95
CA ILE A 75 -5.87 9.54 8.51
C ILE A 75 -4.67 8.68 8.12
N GLY A 76 -4.49 7.55 8.78
CA GLY A 76 -3.48 6.56 8.45
C GLY A 76 -3.94 5.68 7.29
N ILE A 77 -3.08 5.47 6.31
CA ILE A 77 -3.32 4.61 5.15
C ILE A 77 -2.22 3.54 5.15
N LYS A 78 -2.63 2.28 5.01
CA LYS A 78 -1.74 1.13 4.88
C LYS A 78 -2.16 0.34 3.65
N VAL A 79 -1.20 0.02 2.80
CA VAL A 79 -1.43 -0.68 1.53
C VAL A 79 -0.52 -1.89 1.46
N TRP A 80 -1.08 -3.01 1.03
CA TRP A 80 -0.35 -4.22 0.67
C TRP A 80 -0.68 -4.57 -0.78
N ILE A 81 0.35 -4.86 -1.57
CA ILE A 81 0.21 -5.29 -2.96
C ILE A 81 0.92 -6.64 -3.10
N TYR A 82 0.19 -7.65 -3.52
CA TYR A 82 0.71 -8.98 -3.80
C TYR A 82 0.99 -9.11 -5.30
N LYS A 83 2.26 -9.36 -5.63
CA LYS A 83 2.75 -9.47 -7.01
C LYS A 83 2.90 -10.92 -7.48
N GLY A 84 3.01 -11.88 -6.57
CA GLY A 84 3.20 -13.29 -6.90
C GLY A 84 4.07 -14.01 -5.89
N GLU A 85 4.43 -15.26 -6.19
CA GLU A 85 5.39 -16.02 -5.41
C GLU A 85 6.76 -15.95 -6.08
N ILE A 86 7.79 -15.61 -5.32
CA ILE A 86 9.17 -15.69 -5.81
C ILE A 86 9.62 -17.13 -5.61
N PHE A 87 9.80 -17.87 -6.70
CA PHE A 87 10.26 -19.26 -6.67
C PHE A 87 11.78 -19.40 -6.73
N ASP A 88 12.51 -18.30 -6.91
CA ASP A 88 13.94 -18.36 -7.14
C ASP A 88 14.73 -17.87 -5.91
N LYS A 89 15.61 -18.76 -5.43
CA LYS A 89 16.84 -18.34 -4.77
C LYS A 89 17.63 -17.52 -5.78
N VAL A 90 17.45 -16.21 -5.81
CA VAL A 90 18.30 -15.34 -6.64
C VAL A 90 19.36 -14.70 -5.76
N GLU A 91 20.58 -15.24 -5.86
CA GLU A 91 21.79 -14.42 -5.77
C GLU A 91 21.65 -13.24 -6.74
N ASN A 92 21.37 -12.03 -6.23
CA ASN A 92 21.56 -10.77 -6.96
C ASN A 92 22.46 -9.90 -6.05
N GLN A 93 23.77 -9.77 -6.27
CA GLN A 93 24.42 -9.17 -7.46
C GLN A 93 23.77 -7.85 -7.89
N ASP A 94 23.71 -6.87 -6.99
CA ASP A 94 23.63 -5.43 -7.31
C ASP A 94 24.21 -4.59 -6.16
N ARG A 95 25.46 -4.92 -5.77
CA ARG A 95 26.33 -4.04 -4.96
C ARG A 95 27.47 -3.51 -5.83
N GLY A 96 27.15 -2.73 -6.85
CA GLY A 96 28.07 -1.80 -7.52
C GLY A 96 27.31 -0.47 -7.65
N GLU A 97 27.82 0.68 -7.24
CA GLU A 97 29.15 1.17 -7.54
C GLU A 97 29.93 1.65 -6.31
N VAL A 98 31.20 1.29 -6.34
CA VAL A 98 32.27 1.75 -5.46
C VAL A 98 32.68 3.15 -5.92
N ILE A 99 32.29 4.22 -5.23
CA ILE A 99 32.98 5.51 -5.40
C ILE A 99 34.27 5.45 -4.57
N LYS A 100 35.29 4.81 -5.13
CA LYS A 100 36.69 5.07 -4.77
C LYS A 100 37.24 6.03 -5.82
N THR A 101 37.21 7.32 -5.52
CA THR A 101 38.17 8.25 -6.14
C THR A 101 39.04 8.81 -5.04
N LYS A 102 40.21 8.20 -4.92
CA LYS A 102 41.37 8.73 -4.19
C LYS A 102 42.26 9.39 -5.25
N ARG A 103 42.35 10.71 -5.22
CA ARG A 103 43.56 11.47 -5.55
C ARG A 103 43.47 12.81 -4.84
#